data_AF-A0A967Z262-F1
#
_entry.id   AF-A0A967Z262-F1
#
_cell.length_a   1.000
_cell.length_b   1.000
_cell.length_c   1.000
_cell.angle_alpha   90.00
_cell.angle_beta   90.00
_cell.angle_gamma   90.00
#
_symmetry.space_group_name_H-M   'P 1'
#
loop_
_entity.id
_entity.type
_entity.pdbx_description
1 polymer ?
#
loop_
_entity_poly.entity_id
_entity_poly.type
_entity_poly.pdbx_seq_one_letter_code
_entity_poly.pdbx_strand_id
1 'polypeptide(L)'
;KRQRKLQNMVELRTQELKQEKEKIEKINLELALKTSELEKLSLVASETDNGVLIADADGKVEWVNDGFTRISGYTSEDFQGRKLTEISLVKIRK
;
A
#
# COMPACT_ATOMS: atom_id res chain seq x y z
N LYS A 1 9.06 29.44 46.26
CA LYS A 1 9.37 28.01 45.93
C LYS A 1 8.37 27.40 44.93
N ARG A 2 7.05 27.49 45.16
CA ARG A 2 6.01 26.92 44.27
C ARG A 2 6.01 27.49 42.84
N GLN A 3 6.09 28.82 42.68
CA GLN A 3 6.08 29.47 41.36
C GLN A 3 7.23 29.01 40.45
N ARG A 4 8.44 28.91 41.00
CA ARG A 4 9.62 28.45 40.28
C ARG A 4 9.54 26.97 39.90
N LYS A 5 8.95 26.13 40.76
CA LYS A 5 8.68 24.73 40.43
C LYS A 5 7.68 24.59 39.28
N LEU A 6 6.64 25.43 39.24
CA LEU A 6 5.69 25.47 38.14
C LEU A 6 6.33 25.94 36.84
N GLN A 7 7.13 27.01 36.89
CA GLN A 7 7.86 27.50 35.71
C GLN A 7 8.79 26.42 35.12
N ASN A 8 9.58 25.76 35.97
CA ASN A 8 10.45 24.68 35.52
C ASN A 8 9.67 23.51 34.91
N MET A 9 8.49 23.20 35.45
CA MET A 9 7.64 22.12 34.93
C MET A 9 7.05 22.49 33.57
N VAL A 10 6.56 23.72 33.41
CA VAL A 10 6.05 24.21 32.11
C VAL A 10 7.17 24.17 31.09
N GLU A 11 8.36 24.67 31.42
CA GLU A 11 9.50 24.70 30.51
C GLU A 11 9.93 23.30 30.08
N LEU A 12 10.00 22.35 31.01
CA LEU A 12 10.30 20.94 30.70
C LEU A 12 9.23 20.33 29.77
N ARG A 13 7.94 20.53 30.09
CA ARG A 13 6.84 20.03 29.24
C ARG A 13 6.82 20.68 27.87
N THR A 14 7.14 21.98 27.76
CA THR A 14 7.24 22.66 26.48
C THR A 14 8.38 22.08 25.64
N GLN A 15 9.51 21.72 26.25
CA GLN A 15 10.59 21.03 25.55
C GLN A 15 10.21 19.61 25.12
N GLU A 16 9.57 18.83 26.01
CA GLU A 16 9.05 17.49 25.68
C GLU A 16 8.10 17.54 24.48
N LEU A 17 7.10 18.42 24.52
CA LEU A 17 6.14 18.59 23.43
C LEU A 17 6.81 19.01 22.12
N LYS A 18 7.82 19.88 22.18
CA LYS A 18 8.59 20.27 20.99
C LYS A 18 9.31 19.06 20.38
N GLN A 19 9.96 18.24 21.20
CA GLN A 19 10.64 17.03 20.73
C GLN A 19 9.67 16.00 20.16
N GLU A 20 8.51 15.81 20.79
CA GLU A 20 7.46 14.93 20.26
C GLU A 20 6.93 15.43 18.91
N LYS A 21 6.70 16.74 18.79
CA LYS A 21 6.28 17.35 17.53
C LYS A 21 7.31 17.12 16.41
N GLU A 22 8.59 17.32 16.68
CA GLU A 22 9.67 17.09 15.71
C GLU A 22 9.74 15.62 15.26
N LYS A 23 9.52 14.67 16.17
CA LYS A 23 9.44 13.24 15.83
C LYS A 23 8.25 12.93 14.93
N ILE A 24 7.08 13.47 15.24
CA ILE A 24 5.85 13.27 14.45
C ILE A 24 6.04 13.84 13.04
N GLU A 25 6.61 15.04 12.91
CA GLU A 25 6.89 15.64 11.59
C GLU A 25 7.83 14.76 10.76
N LYS A 26 8.87 14.19 11.38
CA LYS A 26 9.78 13.26 10.71
C LYS A 26 9.06 11.99 10.23
N ILE A 27 8.23 11.38 11.08
CA ILE A 27 7.47 10.17 10.74
C ILE A 27 6.50 10.45 9.59
N ASN A 28 5.80 11.58 9.64
CA ASN A 28 4.86 11.96 8.57
C ASN A 28 5.56 12.17 7.23
N LEU A 29 6.76 12.77 7.24
CA LEU A 29 7.56 12.93 6.02
C LEU A 29 7.98 11.57 5.45
N GLU A 30 8.46 10.67 6.30
CA GLU A 30 8.83 9.31 5.87
C GLU A 30 7.62 8.54 5.33
N LEU A 31 6.47 8.65 5.99
CA LEU A 31 5.24 8.02 5.55
C LEU A 31 4.79 8.54 4.19
N ALA A 32 4.82 9.86 3.98
CA ALA A 32 4.46 10.46 2.70
C ALA A 32 5.37 9.98 1.55
N LEU A 33 6.67 9.85 1.79
CA LEU A 33 7.61 9.32 0.81
C LEU A 33 7.31 7.86 0.46
N LYS A 34 7.05 7.01 1.46
CA LYS A 34 6.69 5.60 1.23
C LYS A 34 5.37 5.46 0.48
N THR A 35 4.36 6.27 0.81
CA THR A 35 3.09 6.25 0.09
C THR A 35 3.27 6.61 -1.38
N SER A 36 4.06 7.65 -1.68
CA SER A 36 4.33 8.05 -3.06
C SER A 36 5.09 6.97 -3.86
N GLU A 37 6.02 6.26 -3.22
CA GLU A 37 6.73 5.13 -3.84
C GLU A 37 5.78 3.96 -4.15
N LEU A 38 4.90 3.61 -3.22
CA LEU A 38 3.87 2.59 -3.41
C LEU A 38 2.89 2.97 -4.54
N GLU A 39 2.45 4.22 -4.60
CA GLU A 39 1.61 4.73 -5.69
C GLU A 39 2.31 4.61 -7.04
N LYS A 40 3.61 4.94 -7.11
CA LYS A 40 4.39 4.82 -8.35
C LYS A 40 4.55 3.36 -8.79
N LEU A 41 4.81 2.45 -7.87
CA LEU A 41 4.86 1.02 -8.16
C LEU A 41 3.49 0.49 -8.62
N SER A 42 2.41 0.96 -7.99
CA SER A 42 1.04 0.65 -8.41
C SER A 42 0.71 1.19 -9.79
N LEU A 43 1.17 2.40 -10.13
CA LEU A 43 0.95 3.01 -11.44
C LEU A 43 1.73 2.28 -12.54
N VAL A 44 2.99 1.91 -12.29
CA VAL A 44 3.77 1.09 -13.22
C VAL A 44 3.11 -0.28 -13.41
N ALA A 45 2.54 -0.84 -12.34
CA ALA A 45 1.72 -2.04 -12.44
C ALA A 45 0.41 -1.80 -13.20
N SER A 46 -0.24 -0.63 -13.21
CA SER A 46 -1.50 -0.41 -13.92
C SER A 46 -1.34 0.02 -15.39
N GLU A 47 -0.32 0.81 -15.71
CA GLU A 47 -0.16 1.51 -17.00
C GLU A 47 0.75 0.82 -18.02
N THR A 48 1.33 -0.34 -17.70
CA THR A 48 2.20 -1.05 -18.65
C THR A 48 1.38 -1.93 -19.61
N ASP A 49 1.87 -2.13 -20.83
CA ASP A 49 1.40 -3.16 -21.77
C ASP A 49 1.65 -4.59 -21.26
N ASN A 50 2.24 -4.73 -20.07
CA ASN A 50 2.51 -5.99 -19.42
C ASN A 50 1.35 -6.37 -18.48
N GLY A 51 1.00 -7.66 -18.49
CA GLY A 51 0.06 -8.21 -17.52
C GLY A 51 0.74 -8.47 -16.17
N VAL A 52 0.13 -7.98 -15.10
CA VAL A 52 0.51 -8.23 -13.71
C VAL A 52 -0.63 -8.95 -13.01
N LEU A 53 -0.31 -10.03 -12.32
CA LEU A 53 -1.22 -10.84 -11.51
C LEU A 53 -0.58 -11.06 -10.14
N ILE A 54 -1.39 -10.89 -9.09
CA ILE A 54 -1.04 -11.18 -7.70
C ILE A 54 -1.87 -12.38 -7.26
N ALA A 55 -1.21 -13.36 -6.65
CA ALA A 55 -1.82 -14.57 -6.13
C ALA A 55 -1.29 -14.90 -4.74
N ASP A 56 -2.10 -15.60 -3.96
CA ASP A 56 -1.72 -16.11 -2.64
C ASP A 56 -0.69 -17.25 -2.73
N ALA A 57 -0.24 -17.73 -1.56
CA ALA A 57 0.73 -18.82 -1.47
C ALA A 57 0.22 -20.15 -2.07
N ASP A 58 -1.09 -20.34 -2.18
CA ASP A 58 -1.72 -21.52 -2.80
C ASP A 58 -1.93 -21.34 -4.31
N GLY A 59 -1.58 -20.17 -4.86
CA GLY A 59 -1.71 -19.81 -6.27
C GLY A 59 -3.11 -19.35 -6.67
N LYS A 60 -3.96 -18.96 -5.71
CA LYS A 60 -5.27 -18.36 -5.97
C LYS A 60 -5.10 -16.89 -6.30
N VAL A 61 -5.72 -16.45 -7.39
CA VAL A 61 -5.58 -15.07 -7.86
C VAL A 61 -6.35 -14.12 -6.94
N GLU A 62 -5.65 -13.11 -6.43
CA GLU A 62 -6.22 -12.06 -5.58
C GLU A 62 -6.50 -10.78 -6.39
N TRP A 63 -5.65 -10.47 -7.36
CA TRP A 63 -5.78 -9.26 -8.16
C TRP A 63 -5.05 -9.35 -9.50
N VAL A 64 -5.58 -8.67 -10.52
CA VAL A 64 -4.92 -8.46 -11.81
C VAL A 64 -4.99 -6.99 -12.22
N ASN A 65 -3.97 -6.49 -12.92
CA ASN A 65 -3.97 -5.14 -13.47
C ASN A 65 -4.79 -5.02 -14.76
N ASP A 66 -4.99 -3.80 -15.23
CA ASP A 66 -5.66 -3.53 -16.51
C ASP A 66 -4.86 -4.07 -17.70
N GLY A 67 -3.53 -4.08 -17.64
CA GLY A 67 -2.69 -4.71 -18.68
C GLY A 67 -3.00 -6.19 -18.85
N PHE A 68 -3.12 -6.93 -17.76
CA PHE A 68 -3.48 -8.35 -17.75
C PHE A 68 -4.89 -8.54 -18.29
N THR A 69 -5.82 -7.66 -17.91
CA THR A 69 -7.20 -7.70 -18.41
C THR A 69 -7.25 -7.45 -19.91
N ARG A 70 -6.51 -6.48 -20.44
CA ARG A 70 -6.42 -6.20 -21.89
C ARG A 70 -5.82 -7.37 -22.68
N ILE A 71 -4.75 -8.00 -22.16
CA ILE A 71 -4.03 -9.09 -22.82
C ILE A 71 -4.82 -10.40 -22.78
N SER A 72 -5.35 -10.75 -21.60
CA SER A 72 -5.96 -12.06 -21.36
C SER A 72 -7.49 -12.06 -21.51
N GLY A 73 -8.13 -10.89 -21.39
CA GLY A 73 -9.57 -10.75 -21.37
C GLY A 73 -10.24 -11.25 -20.09
N TYR A 74 -9.47 -11.40 -19.00
CA TYR A 74 -9.97 -11.79 -17.67
C TYR A 74 -9.78 -10.68 -16.66
N THR A 75 -10.81 -10.42 -15.85
CA THR A 75 -10.75 -9.46 -14.74
C THR A 75 -10.52 -10.20 -13.41
N SER A 76 -10.23 -9.46 -12.34
CA SER A 76 -10.05 -10.05 -11.00
C SER A 76 -11.29 -10.84 -10.55
N GLU A 77 -12.48 -10.38 -10.95
CA GLU A 77 -13.77 -11.00 -10.63
C GLU A 77 -13.98 -12.34 -11.32
N ASP A 78 -13.33 -12.58 -12.46
CA ASP A 78 -13.40 -13.89 -13.13
C ASP A 78 -12.71 -14.97 -12.29
N PHE A 79 -11.72 -14.58 -11.47
CA PHE A 79 -10.95 -15.53 -10.69
C PHE A 79 -11.64 -15.99 -9.43
N GLN A 80 -12.36 -15.14 -8.70
CA GLN A 80 -13.11 -15.51 -7.47
C GLN A 80 -12.28 -16.38 -6.48
N GLY A 81 -10.97 -16.13 -6.35
CA GLY A 81 -10.08 -16.95 -5.51
C GLY A 81 -9.76 -18.34 -6.06
N ARG A 82 -9.87 -18.55 -7.37
CA ARG A 82 -9.43 -19.76 -8.09
C ARG A 82 -8.02 -19.60 -8.64
N LYS A 83 -7.40 -20.73 -8.98
CA LYS A 83 -6.07 -20.72 -9.58
C LYS A 83 -6.16 -20.33 -11.06
N LEU A 84 -5.11 -19.67 -11.56
CA LEU A 84 -5.02 -19.32 -12.99
C LEU A 84 -5.24 -20.54 -13.91
N THR A 85 -4.64 -21.68 -13.56
CA THR A 85 -4.74 -22.95 -14.31
C THR A 85 -6.16 -23.50 -14.41
N GLU A 86 -7.04 -23.15 -13.47
CA GLU A 86 -8.42 -23.65 -13.44
C GLU A 86 -9.33 -22.90 -14.43
N ILE A 87 -8.94 -21.68 -14.83
CA ILE A 87 -9.78 -20.79 -15.65
C ILE A 87 -9.38 -20.80 -17.12
N SER A 88 -8.08 -20.96 -17.42
CA SER A 88 -7.59 -21.10 -18.80
C SER A 88 -8.24 -22.28 -19.55
N LEU A 89 -8.75 -23.28 -18.83
CA LEU A 89 -9.43 -24.46 -19.38
C LEU A 89 -10.93 -24.24 -19.71
N VAL A 90 -11.55 -23.17 -19.22
CA VAL A 90 -13.01 -22.94 -19.34
C VAL A 90 -13.40 -22.31 -20.68
N LYS A 91 -12.54 -21.47 -21.28
CA LYS A 91 -12.83 -20.79 -22.55
C LYS A 91 -12.41 -21.57 -23.81
N ILE A 92 -11.49 -22.54 -23.70
CA ILE A 92 -11.11 -23.42 -24.84
C ILE A 92 -12.21 -24.47 -25.14
N ARG A 93 -13.09 -24.74 -24.17
CA ARG A 93 -14.16 -25.73 -24.27
C ARG A 93 -15.55 -25.14 -24.59
N LYS A 94 -15.65 -23.85 -24.90
CA LYS A 94 -16.87 -23.22 -25.39
C LYS A 94 -16.71 -22.76 -26.83
#